data_AF-A0A934TU77-F1
#
_entry.id   AF-A0A934TU77-F1
#
_cell.length_a   1.000
_cell.length_b   1.000
_cell.length_c   1.000
_cell.angle_alpha   90.00
_cell.angle_beta   90.00
_cell.angle_gamma   90.00
#
_symmetry.space_group_name_H-M   'P 1'
#
loop_
_entity.id
_entity.type
_entity.pdbx_description
1 polymer ?
#
loop_
_entity_poly.entity_id
_entity_poly.type
_entity_poly.pdbx_seq_one_letter_code
_entity_poly.pdbx_strand_id
1 'polypeptide(L)'
;MTRARTKPAAPNAQESPAPSVALGPVFDFGRQWMSVGTEAAGVLSRGMQQMNRLQMDALHDMLGHQSPAAERLQRQPDPIQLMETQVDGLRFAWERGLRCWMDLAGAAAEMQGEMMACGEHLVNTEDVFAAVRSLHA
;
A
#
# COMPACT_ATOMS: atom_id res chain seq x y z
N MET A 1 -24.06 -82.11 -2.53
CA MET A 1 -23.38 -81.01 -3.25
C MET A 1 -24.31 -79.81 -3.29
N THR A 2 -24.14 -78.85 -2.40
CA THR A 2 -25.01 -77.68 -2.25
C THR A 2 -24.14 -76.43 -2.46
N ARG A 3 -24.47 -75.65 -3.49
CA ARG A 3 -23.63 -74.57 -4.03
C ARG A 3 -23.82 -73.29 -3.19
N ALA A 4 -22.77 -72.86 -2.50
CA ALA A 4 -22.75 -71.58 -1.80
C ALA A 4 -22.86 -70.42 -2.79
N ARG A 5 -23.82 -69.52 -2.57
CA ARG A 5 -24.01 -68.29 -3.35
C ARG A 5 -23.42 -67.13 -2.55
N THR A 6 -22.14 -66.84 -2.77
CA THR A 6 -21.50 -65.59 -2.32
C THR A 6 -22.06 -64.43 -3.15
N LYS A 7 -22.69 -63.48 -2.48
CA LYS A 7 -23.16 -62.23 -3.08
C LYS A 7 -21.98 -61.24 -3.08
N PRO A 8 -21.63 -60.62 -4.21
CA PRO A 8 -20.57 -59.61 -4.22
C PRO A 8 -21.05 -58.34 -3.53
N ALA A 9 -20.21 -57.80 -2.64
CA ALA A 9 -20.35 -56.46 -2.11
C ALA A 9 -19.94 -55.45 -3.19
N ALA A 10 -20.79 -54.46 -3.43
CA ALA A 10 -20.48 -53.30 -4.26
C ALA A 10 -21.39 -52.14 -3.82
N PRO A 11 -20.97 -50.89 -4.00
CA PRO A 11 -19.65 -50.30 -3.71
C PRO A 11 -19.79 -49.35 -2.50
N ASN A 12 -18.67 -48.95 -1.88
CA ASN A 12 -18.67 -47.80 -0.96
C ASN A 12 -19.43 -46.65 -1.62
N ALA A 13 -20.44 -46.13 -0.93
CA ALA A 13 -20.98 -44.82 -1.24
C ALA A 13 -19.78 -43.86 -1.19
N GLN A 14 -19.36 -43.34 -2.35
CA GLN A 14 -18.65 -42.09 -2.37
C GLN A 14 -19.60 -41.10 -1.70
N GLU A 15 -19.35 -40.81 -0.43
CA GLU A 15 -19.83 -39.59 0.20
C GLU A 15 -19.37 -38.47 -0.72
N SER A 16 -20.31 -38.00 -1.53
CA SER A 16 -20.13 -36.76 -2.26
C SER A 16 -19.75 -35.74 -1.19
N PRO A 17 -18.57 -35.10 -1.27
CA PRO A 17 -18.12 -34.19 -0.24
C PRO A 17 -19.22 -33.16 -0.01
N ALA A 18 -19.68 -33.05 1.23
CA ALA A 18 -20.75 -32.11 1.56
C ALA A 18 -20.35 -30.72 1.04
N PRO A 19 -21.28 -29.97 0.41
CA PRO A 19 -20.97 -28.67 -0.21
C PRO A 19 -20.35 -27.67 0.77
N SER A 20 -20.53 -27.88 2.08
CA SER A 20 -19.87 -27.12 3.16
C SER A 20 -18.35 -27.28 3.19
N VAL A 21 -17.79 -28.42 2.78
CA VAL A 21 -16.34 -28.67 2.74
C VAL A 21 -15.70 -27.95 1.54
N ALA A 22 -16.43 -27.85 0.42
CA ALA A 22 -15.97 -27.15 -0.79
C ALA A 22 -15.99 -25.61 -0.68
N LEU A 23 -16.79 -25.04 0.23
CA LEU A 23 -16.91 -23.60 0.40
C LEU A 23 -15.89 -22.99 1.38
N GLY A 24 -15.29 -23.80 2.27
CA GLY A 24 -14.28 -23.34 3.24
C GLY A 24 -13.14 -22.54 2.60
N PRO A 25 -12.46 -23.07 1.56
CA PRO A 25 -11.38 -22.37 0.87
C PRO A 25 -11.80 -21.02 0.27
N VAL A 26 -13.04 -20.89 -0.20
CA VAL A 26 -13.58 -19.65 -0.78
C VAL A 26 -13.79 -18.59 0.31
N PHE A 27 -14.35 -18.98 1.46
CA PHE A 27 -14.55 -18.07 2.58
C PHE A 27 -13.21 -17.63 3.21
N ASP A 28 -12.25 -18.54 3.33
CA ASP A 28 -10.93 -18.24 3.87
C ASP A 28 -10.14 -17.30 2.94
N PHE A 29 -10.23 -17.51 1.62
CA PHE A 29 -9.72 -16.55 0.64
C PHE A 29 -10.38 -15.17 0.77
N GLY A 30 -11.71 -15.11 0.91
CA GLY A 30 -12.42 -13.84 1.11
C GLY A 30 -11.97 -13.10 2.37
N ARG A 31 -11.77 -13.82 3.48
CA ARG A 31 -11.21 -13.24 4.71
C ARG A 31 -9.79 -12.73 4.52
N GLN A 32 -8.95 -13.52 3.86
CA GLN A 32 -7.57 -13.15 3.57
C GLN A 32 -7.48 -11.91 2.69
N TRP A 33 -8.31 -11.82 1.66
CA TRP A 33 -8.39 -10.66 0.77
C TRP A 33 -8.83 -9.39 1.51
N MET A 34 -9.81 -9.50 2.41
CA MET A 34 -10.20 -8.38 3.28
C MET A 34 -9.10 -7.98 4.26
N SER A 35 -8.33 -8.93 4.80
CA SER A 35 -7.17 -8.64 5.66
C SER A 35 -6.13 -7.85 4.91
N VAL A 36 -5.71 -8.33 3.73
CA VAL A 36 -4.76 -7.65 2.85
C VAL A 36 -5.26 -6.26 2.46
N GLY A 37 -6.55 -6.13 2.10
CA GLY A 37 -7.14 -4.83 1.79
C GLY A 37 -7.08 -3.85 2.96
N THR A 38 -7.30 -4.34 4.18
CA THR A 38 -7.23 -3.52 5.40
C THR A 38 -5.79 -3.11 5.72
N GLU A 39 -4.85 -4.03 5.60
CA GLU A 39 -3.41 -3.77 5.77
C GLU A 39 -2.92 -2.74 4.74
N ALA A 40 -3.25 -2.92 3.47
CA ALA A 40 -2.90 -1.99 2.39
C ALA A 40 -3.51 -0.60 2.60
N ALA A 41 -4.76 -0.51 3.05
CA ALA A 41 -5.37 0.78 3.40
C ALA A 41 -4.65 1.45 4.57
N GLY A 42 -4.16 0.68 5.54
CA GLY A 42 -3.34 1.17 6.65
C GLY A 42 -2.00 1.72 6.18
N VAL A 43 -1.29 0.98 5.33
CA VAL A 43 -0.02 1.41 4.70
C VAL A 43 -0.23 2.71 3.92
N LEU A 44 -1.24 2.75 3.05
CA LEU A 44 -1.56 3.93 2.25
C LEU A 44 -1.84 5.16 3.13
N SER A 45 -2.66 4.98 4.17
CA SER A 45 -3.01 6.08 5.08
C SER A 45 -1.78 6.64 5.80
N ARG A 46 -0.88 5.76 6.29
CA ARG A 46 0.37 6.18 6.94
C ARG A 46 1.33 6.85 5.96
N GLY A 47 1.51 6.30 4.76
CA GLY A 47 2.34 6.88 3.71
C GLY A 47 1.86 8.27 3.29
N MET A 48 0.54 8.44 3.08
CA MET A 48 -0.06 9.76 2.82
C MET A 48 0.16 10.74 3.96
N GLN A 49 0.04 10.28 5.21
CA GLN A 49 0.30 11.13 6.37
C GLN A 49 1.78 11.57 6.44
N GLN A 50 2.72 10.67 6.17
CA GLN A 50 4.16 10.97 6.13
C GLN A 50 4.48 11.99 5.03
N MET A 51 3.96 11.78 3.82
CA MET A 51 4.13 12.73 2.71
C MET A 51 3.56 14.11 3.03
N ASN A 52 2.39 14.18 3.67
CA ASN A 52 1.80 15.46 4.12
C ASN A 52 2.69 16.18 5.14
N ARG A 53 3.30 15.45 6.08
CA ARG A 53 4.25 16.05 7.04
C ARG A 53 5.46 16.64 6.33
N LEU A 54 6.05 15.90 5.39
CA LEU A 54 7.20 16.39 4.60
C LEU A 54 6.87 17.69 3.85
N GLN A 55 5.68 17.76 3.24
CA GLN A 55 5.23 18.97 2.56
C GLN A 55 5.01 20.14 3.54
N MET A 56 4.38 19.89 4.69
CA MET A 56 4.15 20.91 5.71
C MET A 56 5.46 21.44 6.29
N ASP A 57 6.42 20.57 6.58
CA ASP A 57 7.72 20.95 7.09
C ASP A 57 8.48 21.81 6.07
N ALA A 58 8.46 21.42 4.79
CA ALA A 58 9.08 22.20 3.72
C ALA A 58 8.44 23.58 3.57
N LEU A 59 7.10 23.66 3.63
CA LEU A 59 6.38 24.94 3.58
C LEU A 59 6.67 25.80 4.80
N HIS A 60 6.75 25.21 5.99
CA HIS A 60 7.06 25.93 7.22
C HIS A 60 8.46 26.57 7.14
N ASP A 61 9.46 25.81 6.68
CA ASP A 61 10.81 26.32 6.47
C ASP A 61 10.86 27.44 5.44
N MET A 62 10.13 27.29 4.33
CA MET A 62 10.00 28.32 3.29
C MET A 62 9.40 29.61 3.85
N LEU A 63 8.30 29.53 4.60
CA LEU A 63 7.69 30.70 5.22
C LEU A 63 8.62 31.36 6.24
N GLY A 64 9.30 30.55 7.06
CA GLY A 64 10.26 31.01 8.06
C GLY A 64 11.47 31.73 7.43
N HIS A 65 11.87 31.36 6.21
CA HIS A 65 12.94 32.04 5.48
C HIS A 65 12.45 33.29 4.75
N GLN A 66 11.31 33.22 4.08
CA GLN A 66 10.80 34.28 3.20
C GLN A 66 10.27 35.48 3.99
N SER A 67 9.71 35.29 5.18
CA SER A 67 9.20 36.40 6.00
C SER A 67 10.31 37.38 6.43
N PRO A 68 11.44 36.94 7.01
CA PRO A 68 12.59 37.82 7.28
C PRO A 68 13.23 38.40 6.02
N ALA A 69 13.27 37.64 4.92
CA ALA A 69 13.82 38.14 3.65
C ALA A 69 12.98 39.29 3.09
N ALA A 70 11.65 39.17 3.13
CA ALA A 70 10.72 40.23 2.74
C ALA A 70 10.90 41.50 3.60
N GLU A 71 11.12 41.35 4.91
CA GLU A 71 11.42 42.50 5.77
C GLU A 71 12.74 43.19 5.40
N ARG A 72 13.79 42.43 5.07
CA ARG A 72 15.08 43.01 4.63
C ARG A 72 14.92 43.80 3.34
N LEU A 73 14.18 43.26 2.37
CA LEU A 73 13.91 43.92 1.09
C LEU A 73 13.18 45.26 1.27
N GLN A 74 12.30 45.39 2.27
CA GLN A 74 11.61 46.65 2.54
C GLN A 74 12.49 47.71 3.22
N ARG A 75 13.55 47.28 3.92
CA ARG A 75 14.41 48.15 4.73
C ARG A 75 15.75 48.51 4.05
N GLN A 76 16.15 47.78 3.00
CA GLN A 76 17.43 48.00 2.31
C GLN A 76 17.33 49.04 1.18
N PRO A 77 18.12 50.13 1.25
CA PRO A 77 18.18 51.12 0.17
C PRO A 77 19.22 50.78 -0.92
N ASP A 78 20.13 49.83 -0.67
CA ASP A 78 21.22 49.46 -1.58
C ASP A 78 20.76 48.40 -2.61
N PRO A 79 20.76 48.73 -3.93
CA PRO A 79 20.34 47.80 -4.98
C PRO A 79 21.14 46.48 -5.03
N ILE A 80 22.42 46.50 -4.66
CA ILE A 80 23.24 45.28 -4.67
C ILE A 80 22.75 44.31 -3.60
N GLN A 81 22.53 44.82 -2.38
CA GLN A 81 22.05 44.01 -1.26
C GLN A 81 20.61 43.48 -1.47
N LEU A 82 19.78 44.24 -2.20
CA LEU A 82 18.46 43.76 -2.62
C LEU A 82 18.56 42.55 -3.54
N MET A 83 19.47 42.58 -4.52
CA MET A 83 19.69 41.43 -5.40
C MET A 83 20.27 40.23 -4.67
N GLU A 84 21.22 40.44 -3.74
CA GLU A 84 21.76 39.37 -2.91
C GLU A 84 20.64 38.68 -2.11
N THR A 85 19.78 39.47 -1.46
CA THR A 85 18.63 38.95 -0.70
C THR A 85 17.66 38.16 -1.59
N GLN A 86 17.42 38.62 -2.81
CA GLN A 86 16.52 37.94 -3.75
C GLN A 86 17.13 36.63 -4.28
N VAL A 87 18.41 36.63 -4.64
CA VAL A 87 19.13 35.43 -5.09
C VAL A 87 19.21 34.39 -3.98
N ASP A 88 19.49 34.82 -2.76
CA ASP A 88 19.50 33.93 -1.59
C ASP A 88 18.12 33.30 -1.35
N GLY A 89 17.04 34.08 -1.45
CA GLY A 89 15.67 33.58 -1.33
C GLY A 89 15.31 32.57 -2.41
N LEU A 90 15.72 32.81 -3.67
CA LEU A 90 15.50 31.88 -4.78
C LEU A 90 16.30 30.59 -4.61
N ARG A 91 17.58 30.70 -4.24
CA ARG A 91 18.45 29.56 -3.97
C ARG A 91 17.88 28.69 -2.85
N PHE A 92 17.48 29.31 -1.73
CA PHE A 92 16.87 28.60 -0.62
C PHE A 92 15.60 27.86 -1.05
N ALA A 93 14.70 28.54 -1.78
CA ALA A 93 13.46 27.93 -2.26
C ALA A 93 13.73 26.73 -3.19
N TRP A 94 14.71 26.85 -4.08
CA TRP A 94 15.12 25.77 -4.97
C TRP A 94 15.68 24.56 -4.19
N GLU A 95 16.64 24.80 -3.30
CA GLU A 95 17.27 23.74 -2.50
C GLU A 95 16.26 23.03 -1.62
N ARG A 96 15.36 23.78 -0.95
CA ARG A 96 14.34 23.19 -0.08
C ARG A 96 13.29 22.44 -0.87
N GLY A 97 12.85 22.99 -2.00
CA GLY A 97 11.91 22.33 -2.90
C GLY A 97 12.46 21.01 -3.44
N LEU A 98 13.72 21.01 -3.92
CA LEU A 98 14.37 19.80 -4.40
C LEU A 98 14.48 18.73 -3.31
N ARG A 99 14.86 19.12 -2.09
CA ARG A 99 14.94 18.20 -0.96
C ARG A 99 13.57 17.59 -0.62
N CYS A 100 12.53 18.43 -0.53
CA CYS A 100 11.16 17.96 -0.30
C CYS A 100 10.73 16.94 -1.37
N TRP A 101 11.04 17.20 -2.65
CA TRP A 101 10.76 16.26 -3.73
C TRP A 101 11.48 14.92 -3.57
N MET A 102 12.75 14.92 -3.18
CA MET A 102 13.51 13.70 -2.92
C MET A 102 12.93 12.92 -1.73
N ASP A 103 12.59 13.61 -0.65
CA ASP A 103 12.00 12.99 0.54
C ASP A 103 10.62 12.38 0.24
N LEU A 104 9.80 13.07 -0.57
CA LEU A 104 8.52 12.55 -1.06
C LEU A 104 8.68 11.30 -1.93
N ALA A 105 9.67 11.28 -2.82
CA ALA A 105 9.96 10.11 -3.64
C ALA A 105 10.39 8.91 -2.78
N GLY A 106 11.20 9.14 -1.75
CA GLY A 106 11.58 8.13 -0.77
C GLY A 106 10.37 7.56 -0.03
N ALA A 107 9.53 8.42 0.54
CA ALA A 107 8.32 8.01 1.25
C ALA A 107 7.33 7.25 0.35
N ALA A 108 7.20 7.66 -0.92
CA ALA A 108 6.36 6.95 -1.88
C ALA A 108 6.92 5.56 -2.22
N ALA A 109 8.25 5.43 -2.37
CA ALA A 109 8.89 4.14 -2.61
C ALA A 109 8.77 3.18 -1.41
N GLU A 110 8.93 3.69 -0.20
CA GLU A 110 8.69 2.93 1.05
C GLU A 110 7.25 2.43 1.13
N MET A 111 6.28 3.32 0.90
CA MET A 111 4.86 2.98 0.87
C MET A 111 4.54 1.92 -0.19
N GLN A 112 5.11 2.03 -1.39
CA GLN A 112 4.94 1.03 -2.44
C GLN A 112 5.53 -0.33 -2.03
N GLY A 113 6.70 -0.34 -1.40
CA GLY A 113 7.33 -1.55 -0.86
C GLY A 113 6.45 -2.25 0.17
N GLU A 114 5.96 -1.51 1.18
CA GLU A 114 5.02 -2.04 2.18
C GLU A 114 3.72 -2.54 1.57
N MET A 115 3.19 -1.84 0.55
CA MET A 115 1.94 -2.23 -0.10
C MET A 115 2.09 -3.52 -0.92
N MET A 116 3.25 -3.74 -1.56
CA MET A 116 3.55 -5.02 -2.21
C MET A 116 3.67 -6.16 -1.18
N ALA A 117 4.29 -5.90 -0.03
CA ALA A 117 4.42 -6.88 1.04
C ALA A 117 3.05 -7.36 1.60
N CYS A 118 2.02 -6.50 1.59
CA CYS A 118 0.66 -6.89 2.01
C CYS A 118 0.11 -8.06 1.15
N GLY A 119 0.51 -8.15 -0.13
CA GLY A 119 0.04 -9.19 -1.05
C GLY A 119 0.84 -10.50 -1.01
N GLU A 120 2.02 -10.52 -0.39
CA GLU A 120 2.94 -11.69 -0.42
C GLU A 120 2.36 -12.93 0.25
N HIS A 121 1.35 -12.76 1.11
CA HIS A 121 0.71 -13.87 1.81
C HIS A 121 -0.49 -14.49 1.07
N LEU A 122 -0.97 -13.93 -0.06
CA LEU A 122 -2.12 -14.45 -0.83
C LEU A 122 -1.85 -15.78 -1.57
N VAL A 123 -0.86 -16.53 -1.14
CA VAL A 123 -0.38 -17.78 -1.73
C VAL A 123 -1.33 -18.93 -1.37
N ASN A 124 -2.48 -19.01 -2.03
CA ASN A 124 -2.90 -20.22 -2.76
C ASN A 124 -4.21 -20.00 -3.55
N THR A 125 -4.17 -19.12 -4.55
CA THR A 125 -5.34 -18.91 -5.44
C THR A 125 -5.71 -20.15 -6.26
N GLU A 126 -4.78 -21.08 -6.48
CA GLU A 126 -5.06 -22.34 -7.20
C GLU A 126 -6.06 -23.24 -6.46
N ASP A 127 -5.96 -23.34 -5.13
CA ASP A 127 -6.90 -24.11 -4.30
C ASP A 127 -8.31 -23.51 -4.36
N VAL A 128 -8.41 -22.18 -4.39
CA VAL A 128 -9.68 -21.46 -4.53
C VAL A 128 -10.30 -21.70 -5.90
N PHE A 129 -9.51 -21.62 -6.98
CA PHE A 129 -10.00 -21.90 -8.33
C PHE A 129 -10.35 -23.38 -8.53
N ALA A 130 -9.65 -24.30 -7.86
CA ALA A 130 -10.01 -25.71 -7.83
C ALA A 130 -11.35 -25.92 -7.12
N ALA A 131 -11.55 -25.29 -5.95
CA ALA A 131 -12.81 -25.33 -5.20
C ALA A 131 -13.99 -24.75 -6.03
N VAL A 132 -13.81 -23.60 -6.68
CA VAL A 132 -14.84 -22.98 -7.53
C VAL A 132 -15.19 -23.85 -8.73
N ARG A 133 -14.20 -24.45 -9.41
CA ARG A 133 -14.45 -25.38 -10.52
C ARG A 133 -15.21 -26.63 -10.08
N SER A 134 -14.93 -27.14 -8.88
CA SER A 134 -15.64 -28.30 -8.33
C SER A 134 -17.12 -28.04 -7.99
N LEU A 135 -17.50 -26.77 -7.79
CA LEU A 135 -18.89 -26.36 -7.55
C LEU A 135 -19.72 -26.20 -8.84
N HIS A 136 -19.06 -26.10 -10.00
CA HIS A 136 -19.69 -25.89 -11.31
C HIS A 136 -19.73 -27.14 -12.20
N ALA A 137 -19.09 -28.24 -11.79
CA ALA A 137 -19.05 -29.53 -12.48
C ALA A 137 -20.16 -30.46 -11.96
#